data_AF-A0AA92UWM9-F1
#
_entry.id   AF-A0AA92UWM9-F1
#
_cell.length_a   1.000
_cell.length_b   1.000
_cell.length_c   1.000
_cell.angle_alpha   90.00
_cell.angle_beta   90.00
_cell.angle_gamma   90.00
#
_symmetry.space_group_name_H-M   'P 1'
#
loop_
_entity.id
_entity.type
_entity.pdbx_description
1 polymer ?
#
loop_
_entity_poly.entity_id
_entity_poly.type
_entity_poly.pdbx_seq_one_letter_code
_entity_poly.pdbx_strand_id
1 'polypeptide(L)' 'MANVKYYPEDVLVDKVQSGEYGWLDYINHHSPEWQEEYTAFCKEKDLIVNEESAEEFVDWKGEQIEAGE' A
#
# COMPACT_ATOMS: atom_id res chain seq x y z
N MET A 1 9.13 -5.57 18.46
CA MET A 1 8.89 -5.93 17.04
C MET A 1 7.39 -6.05 16.93
N ALA A 2 6.73 -5.06 16.34
CA ALA A 2 5.29 -5.16 16.15
C ALA A 2 5.04 -6.41 15.31
N ASN A 3 4.24 -7.33 15.82
CA ASN A 3 3.82 -8.52 15.10
C ASN A 3 2.84 -8.06 14.03
N VAL A 4 3.35 -7.45 12.95
CA VAL A 4 2.56 -6.95 11.82
C VAL A 4 1.80 -8.15 11.30
N LYS A 5 0.48 -8.10 11.45
CA LYS A 5 -0.39 -9.22 11.12
C LYS A 5 -0.79 -9.04 9.68
N TYR A 6 -0.12 -9.75 8.78
CA TYR A 6 -0.43 -9.63 7.37
C TYR A 6 -1.82 -10.22 7.10
N TYR A 7 -2.62 -9.48 6.34
CA TYR A 7 -3.95 -9.91 5.91
C TYR A 7 -3.94 -10.12 4.40
N PRO A 8 -4.75 -11.05 3.88
CA PRO A 8 -4.94 -11.18 2.44
C PRO A 8 -5.56 -9.90 1.87
N GLU A 9 -5.27 -9.62 0.61
CA GLU A 9 -5.76 -8.46 -0.14
C GLU A 9 -7.27 -8.25 0.03
N ASP A 10 -8.09 -9.30 -0.13
CA ASP A 10 -9.56 -9.22 0.05
C ASP A 10 -9.98 -8.58 1.38
N VAL A 11 -9.30 -8.93 2.48
CA VAL A 11 -9.62 -8.42 3.82
C VAL A 11 -9.13 -6.98 3.97
N LEU A 12 -7.97 -6.64 3.40
CA LEU A 12 -7.44 -5.29 3.46
C LEU A 12 -8.29 -4.33 2.61
N VAL A 13 -8.69 -4.76 1.42
CA VAL A 13 -9.58 -4.01 0.53
C VAL A 13 -10.94 -3.76 1.19
N ASP A 14 -11.55 -4.77 1.81
CA ASP A 14 -12.82 -4.61 2.54
C ASP A 14 -12.70 -3.58 3.66
N LYS A 15 -11.59 -3.60 4.42
CA LYS A 15 -11.31 -2.63 5.48
C LYS A 15 -11.09 -1.22 4.94
N VAL A 16 -10.37 -1.07 3.83
CA VAL A 16 -10.16 0.23 3.19
C VAL A 16 -11.48 0.79 2.67
N GLN A 17 -12.28 -0.03 2.00
CA GLN A 17 -13.61 0.36 1.50
C GLN A 17 -14.59 0.69 2.63
N SER A 18 -14.51 -0.01 3.76
CA SER A 18 -15.28 0.30 4.95
C SER A 18 -14.79 1.58 5.67
N GLY A 19 -13.65 2.15 5.25
CA GLY A 19 -12.98 3.26 5.93
C GLY A 19 -12.37 2.89 7.28
N GLU A 20 -12.23 1.59 7.57
CA GLU A 20 -11.58 1.10 8.78
C GLU A 20 -10.06 1.24 8.65
N TYR A 21 -9.51 0.92 7.47
CA TYR A 21 -8.09 1.06 7.15
C TYR A 21 -7.85 2.15 6.09
N GLY A 22 -6.70 2.80 6.19
CA GLY A 22 -6.19 3.69 5.16
C GLY A 22 -5.30 2.96 4.17
N TRP A 23 -4.93 3.62 3.07
CA TRP A 23 -3.99 3.07 2.09
C TRP A 23 -2.61 2.80 2.70
N LEU A 24 -2.18 3.62 3.66
CA LEU A 24 -0.92 3.39 4.35
C LEU A 24 -0.98 2.10 5.17
N ASP A 25 -2.12 1.86 5.82
CA ASP A 25 -2.34 0.67 6.63
C ASP A 25 -2.45 -0.59 5.76
N TYR A 26 -3.11 -0.46 4.60
CA TYR A 26 -3.12 -1.49 3.54
C TYR A 26 -1.71 -1.93 3.17
N ILE A 27 -0.83 -1.00 2.77
CA ILE A 27 0.54 -1.31 2.35
C ILE A 27 1.33 -1.99 3.47
N ASN A 28 1.21 -1.47 4.70
CA ASN A 28 1.92 -2.01 5.86
C ASN A 28 1.46 -3.42 6.24
N HIS A 29 0.17 -3.75 6.06
CA HIS A 29 -0.40 -5.05 6.39
C HIS A 29 -0.51 -6.00 5.18
N HIS A 30 -0.22 -5.55 3.97
CA HIS A 30 -0.23 -6.38 2.77
C HIS A 30 0.98 -7.31 2.76
N SER A 31 2.18 -6.75 2.60
CA SER A 31 3.43 -7.50 2.54
C SER A 31 4.63 -6.64 2.94
N PRO A 32 5.70 -7.24 3.48
CA PRO A 32 6.96 -6.51 3.70
C PRO A 32 7.53 -5.95 2.38
N GLU A 33 7.37 -6.67 1.27
CA GLU A 33 7.80 -6.23 -0.06
C GLU A 33 7.11 -4.93 -0.49
N TRP A 34 5.80 -4.82 -0.26
CA TRP A 34 5.03 -3.61 -0.56
C TRP A 34 5.48 -2.43 0.28
N GLN A 35 5.78 -2.65 1.57
CA GLN A 35 6.31 -1.63 2.46
C GLN A 35 7.69 -1.11 1.99
N GLU A 36 8.57 -2.02 1.56
CA GLU A 36 9.88 -1.65 1.01
C GLU A 36 9.76 -0.89 -0.31
N GLU A 37 8.93 -1.38 -1.23
CA GLU A 37 8.64 -0.71 -2.51
C GLU A 37 8.04 0.69 -2.29
N TYR A 38 7.05 0.81 -1.41
CA TYR A 38 6.43 2.10 -1.07
C TYR A 38 7.44 3.08 -0.46
N THR A 39 8.33 2.59 0.41
CA THR A 39 9.40 3.42 0.98
C THR A 39 10.38 3.90 -0.08
N ALA A 40 10.72 3.03 -1.04
CA ALA A 40 11.57 3.39 -2.18
C ALA A 40 10.87 4.38 -3.12
N PHE A 41 9.59 4.16 -3.42
CA PHE A 41 8.74 5.04 -4.23
C PHE A 41 8.67 6.44 -3.63
N CYS A 42 8.43 6.55 -2.32
CA CYS A 42 8.41 7.83 -1.62
C CYS A 42 9.77 8.53 -1.72
N LYS A 43 10.87 7.82 -1.52
CA LYS A 43 12.23 8.39 -1.65
C LYS A 43 12.56 8.84 -3.06
N GLU A 44 12.16 8.08 -4.07
CA GLU A 44 12.45 8.39 -5.48
C GLU A 44 11.64 9.61 -5.95
N LYS A 45 10.38 9.72 -5.52
CA LYS A 45 9.49 10.82 -5.88
C LYS A 45 9.56 12.03 -4.94
N ASP A 46 10.45 11.99 -3.94
CA ASP A 46 10.55 13.00 -2.87
C ASP A 46 9.20 13.24 -2.15
N LEU A 47 8.44 12.15 -1.96
CA LEU A 47 7.15 12.14 -1.28
C LEU A 47 7.32 11.78 0.20
N ILE A 48 6.41 12.30 1.01
CA ILE A 48 6.32 11.96 2.43
C ILE A 48 5.49 10.70 2.63
N VAL A 49 5.87 9.86 3.59
CA VAL A 49 5.10 8.66 3.92
C VAL A 49 3.80 9.07 4.63
N ASN A 50 2.71 9.14 3.87
CA ASN A 50 1.37 9.50 4.31
C ASN A 50 0.29 8.76 3.48
N GLU A 51 -0.97 8.94 3.86
CA GLU A 51 -2.13 8.36 3.17
C GLU A 51 -2.19 8.75 1.68
N GLU A 52 -1.91 10.02 1.34
CA GLU A 52 -1.91 10.49 -0.05
C GLU A 52 -0.87 9.77 -0.90
N SER A 53 0.38 9.66 -0.41
CA SER A 53 1.43 8.96 -1.16
C SER A 53 1.18 7.45 -1.21
N ALA A 54 0.50 6.90 -0.21
CA ALA A 54 0.11 5.50 -0.19
C ALA A 54 -0.96 5.21 -1.26
N GLU A 55 -1.95 6.10 -1.41
CA GLU A 55 -2.94 6.03 -2.49
C GLU A 55 -2.25 6.04 -3.86
N GLU A 56 -1.35 7.02 -4.09
CA GLU A 56 -0.57 7.12 -5.34
C GLU A 56 0.25 5.87 -5.65
N PHE A 57 0.81 5.22 -4.62
CA PHE A 57 1.56 3.98 -4.79
C PHE A 57 0.65 2.80 -5.18
N VAL A 58 -0.52 2.69 -4.54
CA VAL A 58 -1.50 1.64 -4.84
C VAL A 58 -2.04 1.80 -6.26
N ASP A 59 -2.37 3.03 -6.65
CA ASP A 59 -2.83 3.36 -8.00
C ASP A 59 -1.76 3.02 -9.05
N TRP A 60 -0.52 3.50 -8.84
CA TRP A 60 0.62 3.17 -9.70
C TRP A 60 0.90 1.66 -9.79
N LYS A 61 0.72 0.91 -8.70
CA LYS A 61 0.83 -0.56 -8.70
C LYS A 61 -0.29 -1.20 -9.51
N GLY A 62 -1.52 -0.72 -9.37
CA GLY A 62 -2.68 -1.17 -10.13
C GLY A 62 -2.48 -0.96 -11.62
N GLU A 63 -2.03 0.23 -12.03
CA GLU A 63 -1.71 0.54 -13.42
C GLU A 63 -0.62 -0.38 -13.99
N GLN A 64 0.42 -0.72 -13.23
CA GLN A 64 1.46 -1.65 -13.71
C GLN A 64 0.96 -3.09 -13.90
N ILE A 65 -0.03 -3.52 -13.12
CA ILE A 65 -0.63 -4.85 -13.27
C ILE A 65 -1.53 -4.87 -14.51
N GLU A 66 -2.35 -3.83 -14.71
CA GLU A 66 -3.27 -3.72 -15.85
C GLU A 66 -2.52 -3.46 -17.18
N ALA A 67 -1.46 -2.65 -17.17
CA ALA A 67 -0.65 -2.36 -18.35
C ALA A 67 0.25 -3.53 -18.79
N GLY A 68 0.30 -4.60 -17.99
CA GLY A 68 1.05 -5.82 -18.27
C GLY A 68 0.29 -6.90 -19.05
N GLU A 69 -0.99 -6.70 -19.39
CA GLU A 69 -1.83 -7.61 -20.20
C GLU A 69 -1.80 -7.32 -21.72
#